data_AF-F4NSY8-F1
#
_entry.id   AF-F4NSY8-F1
#
_cell.length_a   1.000
_cell.length_b   1.000
_cell.length_c   1.000
_cell.angle_alpha   90.00
_cell.angle_beta   90.00
_cell.angle_gamma   90.00
#
_symmetry.space_group_name_H-M   'P 1'
#
loop_
_entity.id
_entity.type
_entity.pdbx_description
1 polymer ?
#
loop_
_entity_poly.entity_id
_entity_poly.type
_entity_poly.pdbx_seq_one_letter_code
_entity_poly.pdbx_strand_id
1 'polypeptide(L)'
;MDMLEWFEQNYQEKLQQREAIPETTRYTSNEKYDAFRQAVWDVRNPNVPFGQAVNSEDDVVMTTQTVSYKCPITLRIMTNPVTSRVCKHSFSDAIFQTFTNGSPDIECPIPGCDKRIRAADLKPDAALKRKVVAWLRAKRHEASEEDDCDQIAV
;
A
#
# COMPACT_ATOMS: atom_id res chain seq x y z
N MET A 1 16.04 47.37 15.44
CA MET A 1 15.83 45.92 15.59
C MET A 1 17.15 45.27 15.24
N ASP A 2 17.76 44.59 16.20
CA ASP A 2 19.08 43.97 16.03
C ASP A 2 18.96 42.71 15.15
N MET A 3 19.90 42.54 14.21
CA MET A 3 19.88 41.44 13.24
C MET A 3 20.09 40.09 13.93
N LEU A 4 20.88 40.08 15.01
CA LEU A 4 21.12 38.88 15.80
C LEU A 4 19.86 38.43 16.55
N GLU A 5 19.20 39.36 17.24
CA GLU A 5 17.94 39.10 17.95
C GLU A 5 16.84 38.60 17.00
N TRP A 6 16.71 39.20 15.81
CA TRP A 6 15.76 38.73 14.80
C TRP A 6 16.08 37.30 14.34
N PHE A 7 17.35 36.99 14.07
CA PHE A 7 17.75 35.65 13.64
C PHE A 7 17.48 34.62 14.72
N GLU A 8 17.80 34.94 15.97
CA GLU A 8 17.62 34.06 17.11
C GLU A 8 16.14 33.79 17.40
N GLN A 9 15.29 34.82 17.32
CA GLN A 9 13.83 34.66 17.42
C GLN A 9 13.28 33.75 16.31
N ASN A 10 13.65 34.00 15.05
CA ASN A 10 13.16 33.18 13.93
C ASN A 10 13.66 31.75 14.00
N TYR A 11 14.91 31.54 14.45
CA TYR A 11 15.46 30.21 14.65
C TYR A 11 14.70 29.44 15.74
N GLN A 12 14.46 30.06 16.89
CA GLN A 12 13.70 29.45 17.99
C GLN A 12 12.26 29.13 17.58
N GLU A 13 11.60 30.05 16.88
CA GLU A 13 10.25 29.82 16.36
C GLU A 13 10.21 28.61 15.40
N LYS A 14 11.17 28.51 14.48
CA LYS A 14 11.28 27.38 13.54
C LYS A 14 11.60 26.07 14.25
N LEU A 15 12.42 26.11 15.28
CA LEU A 15 12.79 24.93 16.07
C LEU A 15 11.57 24.39 16.84
N GLN A 16 10.82 25.27 17.50
CA GLN A 16 9.57 24.94 18.19
C GLN A 16 8.52 24.39 17.22
N GLN A 17 8.34 25.03 16.05
CA GLN A 17 7.45 24.52 15.00
C GLN A 17 7.83 23.11 14.57
N ARG A 18 9.14 22.82 14.45
CA ARG A 18 9.61 21.48 14.11
C ARG A 18 9.30 20.52 15.26
N GLU A 19 9.73 20.82 16.48
CA GLU A 19 9.60 20.00 17.69
C GLU A 19 8.15 19.67 18.06
N ALA A 20 7.21 20.60 17.84
CA ALA A 20 5.79 20.38 18.06
C ALA A 20 5.18 19.28 17.16
N ILE A 21 5.81 18.96 16.03
CA ILE A 21 5.36 17.87 15.16
C ILE A 21 5.94 16.54 15.69
N PRO A 22 5.10 15.55 16.07
CA PRO A 22 5.58 14.25 16.52
C PRO A 22 6.54 13.61 15.51
N GLU A 23 7.62 12.99 15.98
CA GLU A 23 8.65 12.39 15.11
C GLU A 23 8.06 11.39 14.11
N THR A 24 7.04 10.64 14.55
CA THR A 24 6.29 9.71 13.71
C THR A 24 5.58 10.40 12.55
N THR A 25 5.17 11.66 12.71
CA THR A 25 4.46 12.45 11.69
C THR A 25 5.41 13.33 10.86
N ARG A 26 6.58 13.72 11.39
CA ARG A 26 7.57 14.60 10.75
C ARG A 26 7.94 14.17 9.33
N TYR A 27 7.98 12.87 9.08
CA TYR A 27 8.45 12.30 7.82
C TYR A 27 7.34 11.63 6.99
N THR A 28 6.12 11.49 7.55
CA THR A 28 4.95 10.89 6.86
C THR A 28 4.38 11.73 5.73
N SER A 29 4.89 12.95 5.53
CA SER A 29 4.50 13.78 4.38
C SER A 29 5.37 13.56 3.15
N ASN A 30 6.48 12.81 3.26
CA ASN A 30 7.40 12.56 2.15
C ASN A 30 7.20 11.15 1.60
N GLU A 31 6.61 11.05 0.41
CA GLU A 31 6.31 9.79 -0.29
C GLU A 31 7.54 8.87 -0.42
N LYS A 32 8.74 9.43 -0.63
CA LYS A 32 9.98 8.63 -0.73
C LYS A 32 10.38 8.02 0.61
N TYR A 33 10.18 8.74 1.70
CA TYR A 33 10.49 8.27 3.04
C TYR A 33 9.50 7.19 3.49
N ASP A 34 8.21 7.37 3.19
CA ASP A 34 7.19 6.36 3.49
C ASP A 34 7.43 5.06 2.73
N ALA A 35 7.77 5.16 1.43
CA ALA A 35 8.14 4.00 0.63
C ALA A 35 9.38 3.29 1.19
N PHE A 36 10.38 4.04 1.65
CA PHE A 36 11.57 3.47 2.29
C PHE A 36 11.23 2.76 3.62
N ARG A 37 10.47 3.41 4.52
CA ARG A 37 10.04 2.77 5.77
C ARG A 37 9.21 1.52 5.52
N GLN A 38 8.31 1.56 4.53
CA GLN A 38 7.53 0.40 4.15
C GLN A 38 8.42 -0.73 3.63
N ALA A 39 9.41 -0.44 2.78
CA ALA A 39 10.34 -1.47 2.30
C ALA A 39 11.17 -2.09 3.43
N VAL A 40 11.68 -1.27 4.37
CA VAL A 40 12.41 -1.77 5.54
C VAL A 40 11.52 -2.63 6.44
N TRP A 41 10.26 -2.22 6.61
CA TRP A 41 9.28 -2.98 7.38
C TRP A 41 8.92 -4.31 6.73
N ASP A 42 8.63 -4.32 5.42
CA ASP A 42 8.24 -5.53 4.67
C ASP A 42 9.32 -6.61 4.73
N VAL A 43 10.61 -6.23 4.79
CA VAL A 43 11.74 -7.17 4.97
C VAL A 43 11.81 -7.72 6.39
N ARG A 44 11.56 -6.87 7.40
CA ARG A 44 11.65 -7.26 8.82
C ARG A 44 10.43 -8.04 9.31
N ASN A 45 9.25 -7.76 8.75
CA ASN A 45 7.98 -8.31 9.18
C ASN A 45 7.24 -8.88 7.96
N PRO A 46 7.65 -10.06 7.46
CA PRO A 46 6.94 -10.70 6.35
C PRO A 46 5.49 -10.97 6.75
N ASN A 47 4.56 -10.63 5.86
CA ASN A 47 3.10 -10.77 6.05
C ASN A 47 2.45 -9.89 7.14
N VAL A 48 3.16 -8.89 7.67
CA VAL A 48 2.57 -7.92 8.62
C VAL A 48 2.35 -6.57 7.94
N PRO A 49 1.10 -6.06 7.84
CA PRO A 49 0.81 -4.75 7.29
C PRO A 49 1.59 -3.61 7.98
N PHE A 50 2.11 -2.68 7.18
CA PHE A 50 2.81 -1.50 7.68
C PHE A 50 1.91 -0.65 8.58
N GLY A 51 2.41 -0.28 9.77
CA GLY A 51 1.69 0.59 10.72
C GLY A 51 0.85 -0.14 11.76
N GLN A 52 0.74 -1.47 11.70
CA GLN A 52 0.30 -2.25 12.85
C GLN A 52 1.48 -2.33 13.83
N ALA A 53 1.39 -1.53 14.91
CA ALA A 53 2.39 -1.53 15.96
C ALA A 53 2.55 -2.95 16.51
N VAL A 54 3.71 -3.57 16.25
CA VAL A 54 4.24 -4.59 17.16
C VAL A 54 4.53 -3.84 18.46
N ASN A 55 3.57 -3.91 19.39
CA ASN A 55 3.83 -3.52 20.77
C ASN A 55 4.95 -4.41 21.30
N SER A 56 5.82 -3.75 22.04
CA SER A 56 7.08 -4.26 22.55
C SER A 56 6.91 -5.51 23.42
N GLU A 57 7.79 -6.48 23.18
CA GLU A 57 8.40 -7.42 24.13
C GLU A 57 7.60 -8.51 24.85
N ASP A 58 6.27 -8.61 24.78
CA ASP A 58 5.57 -9.82 25.26
C ASP A 58 4.25 -10.06 24.51
N ASP A 59 4.00 -11.33 24.15
CA ASP A 59 2.87 -11.88 23.40
C ASP A 59 2.71 -11.47 21.92
N VAL A 60 3.32 -12.29 21.04
CA VAL A 60 3.03 -12.32 19.59
C VAL A 60 1.60 -12.83 19.36
N VAL A 61 0.61 -11.95 19.40
CA VAL A 61 -0.70 -12.22 18.80
C VAL A 61 -0.60 -11.93 17.30
N MET A 62 -0.21 -12.95 16.54
CA MET A 62 -0.13 -12.89 15.07
C MET A 62 -1.54 -12.77 14.48
N THR A 63 -2.09 -11.56 14.42
CA THR A 63 -3.29 -11.31 13.62
C THR A 63 -2.89 -11.24 12.15
N THR A 64 -2.89 -12.37 11.46
CA THR A 64 -2.63 -12.45 10.02
C THR A 64 -3.79 -11.81 9.27
N GLN A 65 -3.69 -10.51 8.94
CA GLN A 65 -4.60 -9.94 7.96
C GLN A 65 -4.25 -10.50 6.58
N THR A 66 -5.10 -11.41 6.08
CA THR A 66 -4.97 -11.93 4.72
C THR A 66 -5.33 -10.85 3.72
N VAL A 67 -4.32 -10.21 3.14
CA VAL A 67 -4.52 -9.23 2.07
C VAL A 67 -4.99 -9.98 0.82
N SER A 68 -6.22 -9.71 0.38
CA SER A 68 -6.76 -10.28 -0.85
C SER A 68 -6.22 -9.54 -2.07
N TYR A 69 -5.53 -10.26 -2.96
CA TYR A 69 -5.08 -9.75 -4.26
C TYR A 69 -6.10 -9.99 -5.39
N LYS A 70 -7.37 -10.25 -5.04
CA LYS A 70 -8.46 -10.43 -6.00
C LYS A 70 -8.94 -9.07 -6.50
N CYS A 71 -9.11 -8.95 -7.81
CA CYS A 71 -9.69 -7.79 -8.45
C CYS A 71 -11.20 -7.73 -8.15
N PRO A 72 -11.75 -6.56 -7.76
CA PRO A 72 -13.18 -6.43 -7.48
C PRO A 72 -14.07 -6.55 -8.73
N ILE A 73 -13.49 -6.41 -9.94
CA ILE A 73 -14.22 -6.50 -11.22
C ILE A 73 -14.17 -7.91 -11.77
N THR A 74 -12.97 -8.49 -11.88
CA THR A 74 -12.78 -9.79 -12.53
C THR A 74 -12.90 -10.96 -11.56
N LEU A 75 -12.88 -10.70 -10.25
CA LEU A 75 -12.83 -11.69 -9.15
C LEU A 75 -11.63 -12.65 -9.22
N ARG A 76 -10.69 -12.38 -10.14
CA ARG A 76 -9.44 -13.12 -10.34
C ARG A 76 -8.28 -12.36 -9.71
N ILE A 77 -7.13 -13.02 -9.60
CA ILE A 77 -5.90 -12.37 -9.16
C ILE A 77 -5.58 -11.21 -10.12
N MET A 78 -5.20 -10.06 -9.55
CA MET A 78 -4.99 -8.85 -10.33
C MET A 78 -3.88 -9.01 -11.38
N THR A 79 -4.23 -8.78 -12.65
CA THR A 79 -3.28 -8.65 -13.76
C THR A 79 -3.02 -7.17 -14.04
N ASN A 80 -1.74 -6.78 -14.11
CA ASN A 80 -1.30 -5.38 -14.31
C ASN A 80 -2.12 -4.37 -13.48
N PRO A 81 -1.99 -4.41 -12.14
CA PRO A 81 -2.82 -3.58 -11.28
C PRO A 81 -2.65 -2.09 -11.58
N VAL A 82 -3.78 -1.39 -11.61
CA VAL A 82 -3.88 0.06 -11.74
C VAL A 82 -4.60 0.62 -10.54
N THR A 83 -4.15 1.77 -10.03
CA THR A 83 -4.71 2.44 -8.85
C THR A 83 -5.25 3.81 -9.25
N SER A 84 -6.48 4.11 -8.83
CA SER A 84 -7.11 5.42 -9.06
C SER A 84 -6.55 6.47 -8.12
N ARG A 85 -6.20 7.65 -8.64
CA ARG A 85 -5.77 8.80 -7.84
C ARG A 85 -6.88 9.44 -7.01
N VAL A 86 -8.14 9.21 -7.38
CA VAL A 86 -9.31 9.85 -6.75
C VAL A 86 -9.78 9.08 -5.51
N CYS A 87 -9.90 7.75 -5.63
CA CYS A 87 -10.38 6.88 -4.55
C CYS A 87 -9.30 6.00 -3.91
N LYS A 88 -8.07 5.96 -4.47
CA LYS A 88 -6.97 5.09 -4.05
C LYS A 88 -7.29 3.59 -4.13
N HIS A 89 -8.33 3.22 -4.86
CA HIS A 89 -8.67 1.82 -5.09
C HIS A 89 -7.91 1.25 -6.28
N SER A 90 -7.59 -0.05 -6.18
CA SER A 90 -6.81 -0.78 -7.18
C SER A 90 -7.67 -1.81 -7.92
N PHE A 91 -7.43 -1.92 -9.22
CA PHE A 91 -8.15 -2.79 -10.15
C PHE A 91 -7.17 -3.49 -11.09
N SER A 92 -7.60 -4.54 -11.78
CA SER A 92 -6.88 -5.02 -12.96
C SER A 92 -7.05 -4.06 -14.13
N ASP A 93 -6.13 -4.12 -15.09
CA ASP A 93 -6.22 -3.43 -16.38
C ASP A 93 -7.56 -3.62 -17.13
N ALA A 94 -8.29 -4.70 -16.84
CA ALA A 94 -9.67 -4.91 -17.28
C ALA A 94 -10.62 -3.71 -17.00
N ILE A 95 -10.34 -2.86 -16.01
CA ILE A 95 -11.11 -1.62 -15.78
C ILE A 95 -11.16 -0.73 -17.02
N PHE A 96 -10.13 -0.72 -17.86
CA PHE A 96 -10.12 0.13 -19.06
C PHE A 96 -11.23 -0.24 -20.06
N GLN A 97 -11.71 -1.49 -20.03
CA GLN A 97 -12.81 -1.96 -20.89
C GLN A 97 -14.18 -1.43 -20.46
N THR A 98 -14.30 -0.94 -19.21
CA THR A 98 -15.54 -0.36 -18.70
C THR A 98 -15.78 1.07 -19.18
N PHE A 99 -14.74 1.75 -19.68
CA PHE A 99 -14.88 3.05 -20.30
C PHE A 99 -15.38 2.88 -21.74
N THR A 100 -16.60 3.37 -22.01
CA THR A 100 -17.17 3.37 -23.36
C THR A 100 -17.10 4.78 -23.97
N ASN A 101 -17.17 4.87 -25.30
CA ASN A 101 -17.07 6.15 -26.04
C ASN A 101 -18.14 7.19 -25.65
N GLY A 102 -19.24 6.78 -24.98
CA GLY A 102 -20.30 7.68 -24.52
C GLY A 102 -20.16 8.15 -23.07
N SER A 103 -19.32 7.51 -22.25
CA SER A 103 -19.17 7.79 -20.82
C SER A 103 -17.70 7.98 -20.46
N PRO A 104 -17.18 9.22 -20.48
CA PRO A 104 -15.77 9.51 -20.22
C PRO A 104 -15.38 9.22 -18.76
N ASP A 105 -16.36 9.15 -17.86
CA ASP A 105 -16.22 8.79 -16.46
C ASP A 105 -17.22 7.69 -16.06
N ILE A 106 -16.78 6.85 -15.14
CA ILE A 106 -17.57 5.77 -14.56
C ILE A 106 -17.58 5.90 -13.03
N GLU A 107 -18.56 5.29 -12.38
CA GLU A 107 -18.52 5.13 -10.93
C GLU A 107 -17.50 4.05 -10.55
N CYS A 108 -16.85 4.23 -9.40
CA CYS A 108 -15.90 3.27 -8.89
C CYS A 108 -16.60 1.91 -8.65
N PRO A 109 -16.14 0.80 -9.25
CA PRO A 109 -16.84 -0.49 -9.16
C PRO A 109 -16.67 -1.20 -7.81
N ILE A 110 -16.17 -0.50 -6.79
CA ILE A 110 -16.07 -1.04 -5.43
C ILE A 110 -17.35 -0.69 -4.68
N PRO A 111 -18.01 -1.68 -4.07
CA PRO A 111 -19.22 -1.44 -3.29
C PRO A 111 -18.93 -0.44 -2.17
N GLY A 112 -19.75 0.61 -2.08
CA GLY A 112 -19.61 1.68 -1.09
C GLY A 112 -18.66 2.82 -1.48
N CYS A 113 -18.20 2.90 -2.73
CA CYS A 113 -17.40 4.02 -3.21
C CYS A 113 -18.12 4.83 -4.30
N ASP A 114 -18.65 6.00 -3.95
CA ASP A 114 -19.44 6.85 -4.85
C ASP A 114 -18.60 7.80 -5.73
N LYS A 115 -17.27 7.60 -5.76
CA LYS A 115 -16.35 8.46 -6.53
C LYS A 115 -16.39 8.11 -8.02
N ARG A 116 -16.52 9.12 -8.87
CA ARG A 116 -16.37 8.96 -10.33
C ARG A 116 -14.88 8.97 -10.71
N ILE A 117 -14.48 8.04 -11.57
CA ILE A 117 -13.10 7.87 -12.05
C ILE A 117 -13.05 7.97 -13.57
N ARG A 118 -11.98 8.55 -14.10
CA ARG A 118 -11.70 8.59 -15.54
C ARG A 118 -10.51 7.68 -15.88
N ALA A 119 -10.39 7.30 -17.15
CA ALA A 119 -9.25 6.51 -17.62
C ALA A 119 -7.90 7.20 -17.32
N ALA A 120 -7.86 8.54 -17.37
CA ALA A 120 -6.68 9.34 -17.06
C ALA A 120 -6.30 9.37 -15.56
N ASP A 121 -7.23 9.04 -14.66
CA ASP A 121 -6.99 9.03 -13.21
C ASP A 121 -6.36 7.72 -12.73
N LEU A 122 -6.42 6.68 -13.57
CA LEU A 122 -5.87 5.37 -13.31
C LEU A 122 -4.38 5.34 -13.66
N LYS A 123 -3.56 4.93 -12.70
CA LYS A 123 -2.12 4.79 -12.89
C LYS A 123 -1.66 3.36 -12.68
N PRO A 124 -0.71 2.86 -13.48
CA PRO A 124 -0.04 1.60 -13.20
C PRO A 124 0.59 1.58 -11.81
N ASP A 125 0.27 0.55 -11.03
CA ASP A 125 0.79 0.36 -9.68
C ASP A 125 1.88 -0.71 -9.69
N ALA A 126 3.12 -0.28 -9.93
CA ALA A 126 4.27 -1.18 -9.96
C ALA A 126 4.59 -1.80 -8.58
N ALA A 127 4.19 -1.15 -7.48
CA ALA A 127 4.38 -1.70 -6.13
C ALA A 127 3.40 -2.85 -5.89
N LEU A 128 2.11 -2.64 -6.18
CA LEU A 128 1.10 -3.69 -6.06
C LEU A 128 1.39 -4.85 -7.01
N LYS A 129 1.84 -4.58 -8.25
CA LYS A 129 2.25 -5.64 -9.19
C LYS A 129 3.35 -6.53 -8.60
N ARG A 130 4.37 -5.93 -7.97
CA ARG A 130 5.45 -6.69 -7.30
C ARG A 130 4.90 -7.56 -6.17
N LYS A 131 3.99 -7.03 -5.35
CA LYS A 131 3.35 -7.77 -4.25
C LYS A 131 2.53 -8.95 -4.74
N VAL A 132 1.70 -8.75 -5.77
CA VAL A 132 0.91 -9.82 -6.39
C VAL A 132 1.82 -10.93 -6.95
N VAL A 133 2.90 -10.56 -7.64
CA VAL A 133 3.87 -11.53 -8.19
C VAL A 133 4.58 -12.30 -7.07
N ALA A 134 5.00 -11.62 -6.00
CA ALA A 134 5.61 -12.27 -4.85
C ALA A 134 4.64 -13.26 -4.17
N TRP A 135 3.39 -12.85 -3.98
CA TRP A 135 2.33 -13.70 -3.43
C TRP A 135 2.06 -14.93 -4.31
N LEU A 136 1.99 -14.77 -5.62
CA LEU A 136 1.82 -15.89 -6.56
C LEU A 136 2.99 -16.88 -6.51
N ARG A 137 4.22 -16.40 -6.29
CA ARG A 137 5.40 -17.26 -6.14
C ARG A 137 5.33 -18.06 -4.84
N ALA A 138 4.98 -17.42 -3.72
CA ALA A 138 4.79 -18.09 -2.43
C ALA A 138 3.70 -19.18 -2.52
N LYS A 139 2.52 -18.82 -3.06
CA LYS A 139 1.42 -19.74 -3.33
C LYS A 139 1.81 -20.98 -4.16
N ARG A 140 2.71 -20.81 -5.12
CA ARG A 140 3.21 -21.92 -5.95
C ARG A 140 4.12 -22.86 -5.16
N HIS A 141 4.96 -22.30 -4.29
CA HIS A 141 5.88 -23.08 -3.47
C HIS A 141 5.13 -23.91 -2.42
N GLU A 142 4.12 -23.32 -1.79
CA GLU A 142 3.21 -24.02 -0.86
C GLU A 142 2.56 -25.24 -1.54
N ALA A 143 2.03 -25.05 -2.75
CA ALA A 143 1.38 -26.14 -3.49
C ALA A 143 2.35 -27.29 -3.87
N SER A 144 3.62 -27.00 -4.17
CA SER A 144 4.60 -28.05 -4.47
C SER A 144 5.10 -28.81 -3.24
N GLU A 145 5.13 -28.18 -2.07
CA GLU A 145 5.52 -28.84 -0.82
C GLU A 145 4.42 -29.74 -0.26
N GLU A 146 3.15 -29.43 -0.55
CA GLU A 146 2.01 -30.29 -0.21
C GLU A 146 2.01 -31.61 -1.02
N ASP A 147 2.38 -31.57 -2.31
CA ASP A 147 2.39 -32.74 -3.19
C ASP A 147 3.48 -33.79 -2.83
N ASP A 148 4.58 -33.38 -2.18
CA ASP A 148 5.69 -34.28 -1.81
C ASP A 148 5.46 -35.04 -0.49
N CYS A 149 4.43 -34.68 0.29
CA CYS A 149 4.10 -35.35 1.57
C CYS A 149 3.31 -36.67 1.39
N ASP A 150 2.64 -36.85 0.25
CA ASP A 150 1.76 -38.00 0.00
C ASP A 150 2.47 -39.23 -0.61
N GLN A 151 3.79 -39.18 -0.86
CA GLN A 151 4.57 -40.29 -1.44
C GLN A 151 5.40 -41.12 -0.46
N ILE A 152 5.28 -40.92 0.85
CA ILE A 152 5.98 -41.72 1.87
C ILE A 152 5.01 -42.64 2.63
N ALA A 153 4.22 -43.42 1.90
CA ALA A 153 3.46 -44.53 2.45
C ALA A 153 3.43 -45.69 1.45
N VAL A 154 4.51 -46.46 1.40
CA VAL A 154 4.54 -47.82 0.83
C VAL A 154 5.23 -48.74 1.82
#